data_AF-E4PJ94-F1
#
_entry.id   AF-E4PJ94-F1
#
_cell.length_a   1.000
_cell.length_b   1.000
_cell.length_c   1.000
_cell.angle_alpha   90.00
_cell.angle_beta   90.00
_cell.angle_gamma   90.00
#
_symmetry.space_group_name_H-M   'P 1'
#
loop_
_entity.id
_entity.type
_entity.pdbx_description
1 polymer ?
#
loop_
_entity_poly.entity_id
_entity_poly.type
_entity_poly.pdbx_seq_one_letter_code
_entity_poly.pdbx_strand_id
1 'polypeptide(L)'
;MMAGPVLASSEALPGKPFPEVTFDLVSEIFGHNLDTSEDRLQTLLLAIGMDHTTPTSPHFEEEVGIPFIVHYGPNHWVNRLASGDMSVDVLVNNALLLLFAEADIPNRDKAAYDLMKKASEQGYWPADYFVAETNLLKQLVNGPDVAIPMAPSIENSGLREVAQETMDAFSRCAEVGFAPCRYRVGFWLSNSRQTLQDGLKVLQSAIDVNLKDTRYEDKLDGALVAAAHELATRGEAIGLDSDTVNQYRQLIDQYSRSASRLLN
;
A
#
# COMPACT_ATOMS: atom_id res chain seq x y z
N MET A 1 22.52 -35.68 -17.56
CA MET A 1 21.93 -34.47 -18.16
C MET A 1 22.55 -33.28 -17.43
N MET A 2 23.31 -32.45 -18.12
CA MET A 2 23.97 -31.28 -17.54
C MET A 2 23.00 -30.09 -17.67
N ALA A 3 22.69 -29.43 -16.57
CA ALA A 3 21.95 -28.16 -16.58
C ALA A 3 22.82 -27.09 -17.24
N GLY A 4 22.29 -26.41 -18.25
CA GLY A 4 22.96 -25.29 -18.90
C GLY A 4 23.01 -24.08 -17.97
N PRO A 5 24.03 -23.21 -18.11
CA PRO A 5 24.12 -22.00 -17.30
C PRO A 5 23.02 -21.01 -17.74
N VAL A 6 22.25 -20.51 -16.77
CA VAL A 6 21.35 -19.36 -16.97
C VAL A 6 22.24 -18.14 -17.17
N LEU A 7 22.28 -17.62 -18.39
CA LEU A 7 22.98 -16.38 -18.72
C LEU A 7 22.20 -15.20 -18.12
N ALA A 8 22.62 -14.76 -16.95
CA ALA A 8 22.27 -13.42 -16.47
C ALA A 8 22.83 -12.41 -17.49
N SER A 9 21.94 -11.65 -18.13
CA SER A 9 22.36 -10.48 -18.92
C SER A 9 22.85 -9.42 -17.96
N SER A 10 24.15 -9.40 -17.72
CA SER A 10 24.81 -8.27 -17.08
C SER A 10 24.71 -7.05 -17.99
N GLU A 11 24.24 -5.94 -17.43
CA GLU A 11 24.11 -4.60 -18.01
C GLU A 11 22.72 -4.30 -18.59
N ALA A 12 21.93 -3.57 -17.80
CA ALA A 12 20.79 -2.80 -18.30
C ALA A 12 21.28 -1.83 -19.40
N LEU A 13 20.63 -1.87 -20.56
CA LEU A 13 20.93 -0.96 -21.66
C LEU A 13 20.73 0.50 -21.19
N PRO A 14 21.71 1.40 -21.43
CA PRO A 14 21.58 2.80 -21.04
C PRO A 14 20.40 3.43 -21.78
N GLY A 15 19.36 3.82 -21.03
CA GLY A 15 18.16 4.48 -21.56
C GLY A 15 16.82 3.81 -21.26
N LYS A 16 16.78 2.65 -20.59
CA LYS A 16 15.54 2.12 -19.99
C LYS A 16 15.63 2.17 -18.46
N PRO A 17 14.76 2.94 -17.77
CA PRO A 17 14.78 3.03 -16.30
C PRO A 17 14.32 1.73 -15.61
N PHE A 18 13.71 0.79 -16.34
CA PHE A 18 13.23 -0.49 -15.82
C PHE A 18 13.73 -1.65 -16.66
N PRO A 19 14.13 -2.77 -16.03
CA PRO A 19 14.46 -3.98 -16.75
C PRO A 19 13.21 -4.56 -17.41
N GLU A 20 13.35 -5.01 -18.67
CA GLU A 20 12.29 -5.75 -19.35
C GLU A 20 12.25 -7.18 -18.81
N VAL A 21 11.08 -7.59 -18.32
CA VAL A 21 10.84 -8.91 -17.77
C VAL A 21 9.68 -9.59 -18.48
N THR A 22 9.80 -10.90 -18.70
CA THR A 22 8.75 -11.70 -19.32
C THR A 22 7.90 -12.39 -18.25
N PHE A 23 6.67 -12.76 -18.60
CA PHE A 23 5.80 -13.52 -17.71
C PHE A 23 6.46 -14.83 -17.26
N ASP A 24 7.12 -15.55 -18.18
CA ASP A 24 7.81 -16.81 -17.86
C ASP A 24 8.88 -16.63 -16.77
N LEU A 25 9.68 -15.56 -16.85
CA LEU A 25 10.72 -15.26 -15.85
C LEU A 25 10.13 -14.85 -14.49
N VAL A 26 9.00 -14.13 -14.51
CA VAL A 26 8.27 -13.78 -13.28
C VAL A 26 7.69 -15.04 -12.63
N SER A 27 7.07 -15.91 -13.42
CA SER A 27 6.49 -17.17 -12.95
C SER A 27 7.55 -18.16 -12.45
N GLU A 28 8.78 -18.13 -12.97
CA GLU A 28 9.87 -18.97 -12.46
C GLU A 28 10.23 -18.65 -11.00
N ILE A 29 10.12 -17.38 -10.60
CA ILE A 29 10.49 -16.94 -9.24
C ILE A 29 9.30 -16.94 -8.29
N PHE A 30 8.15 -16.46 -8.75
CA PHE A 30 7.00 -16.19 -7.88
C PHE A 30 5.80 -17.14 -8.13
N GLY A 31 5.87 -17.99 -9.15
CA GLY A 31 4.74 -18.85 -9.54
C GLY A 31 3.48 -18.03 -9.80
N HIS A 32 2.41 -18.39 -9.10
CA HIS A 32 1.12 -17.69 -9.13
C HIS A 32 0.91 -16.74 -7.94
N ASN A 33 1.89 -16.57 -7.04
CA ASN A 33 1.67 -15.88 -5.76
C ASN A 33 1.55 -14.35 -5.90
N LEU A 34 1.97 -13.77 -7.02
CA LEU A 34 1.73 -12.35 -7.31
C LEU A 34 0.24 -12.08 -7.59
N ASP A 35 -0.52 -13.08 -8.04
CA ASP A 35 -1.98 -13.04 -8.16
C ASP A 35 -2.63 -13.49 -6.85
N THR A 36 -2.32 -12.76 -5.77
CA THR A 36 -2.84 -13.02 -4.43
C THR A 36 -4.20 -12.35 -4.26
N SER A 37 -5.12 -12.98 -3.50
CA SER A 37 -6.37 -12.35 -3.07
C SER A 37 -6.20 -11.44 -1.85
N GLU A 38 -4.97 -11.21 -1.40
CA GLU A 38 -4.69 -10.34 -0.25
C GLU A 38 -4.54 -8.87 -0.68
N ASP A 39 -5.59 -8.07 -0.43
CA ASP A 39 -5.66 -6.64 -0.78
C ASP A 39 -4.43 -5.82 -0.37
N ARG A 40 -3.88 -6.11 0.83
CA ARG A 40 -2.67 -5.43 1.34
C ARG A 40 -1.47 -5.65 0.43
N LEU A 41 -1.28 -6.87 -0.09
CA LEU A 41 -0.15 -7.19 -0.95
C LEU A 41 -0.36 -6.65 -2.36
N GLN A 42 -1.58 -6.70 -2.89
CA GLN A 42 -1.92 -6.06 -4.16
C GLN A 42 -1.67 -4.54 -4.11
N THR A 43 -2.09 -3.89 -3.02
CA THR A 43 -1.93 -2.46 -2.82
C THR A 43 -0.46 -2.08 -2.60
N LEU A 44 0.34 -2.94 -1.96
CA LEU A 44 1.79 -2.78 -1.87
C LEU A 44 2.44 -2.80 -3.26
N LEU A 45 2.10 -3.77 -4.11
CA LEU A 45 2.63 -3.82 -5.49
C LEU A 45 2.23 -2.58 -6.30
N LEU A 46 0.99 -2.09 -6.12
CA LEU A 46 0.55 -0.82 -6.70
C LEU A 46 1.38 0.35 -6.17
N ALA A 47 1.60 0.44 -4.86
CA ALA A 47 2.40 1.50 -4.24
C ALA A 47 3.82 1.54 -4.82
N ILE A 48 4.48 0.39 -4.93
CA ILE A 48 5.80 0.26 -5.54
C ILE A 48 5.77 0.71 -7.02
N GLY A 49 4.76 0.29 -7.79
CA GLY A 49 4.63 0.74 -9.19
C GLY A 49 4.37 2.26 -9.32
N MET A 50 3.66 2.84 -8.34
CA MET A 50 3.41 4.28 -8.29
C MET A 50 4.64 5.08 -7.93
N ASP A 51 5.49 4.56 -7.03
CA ASP A 51 6.76 5.15 -6.64
C ASP A 51 7.64 5.38 -7.87
N HIS A 52 7.73 4.35 -8.71
CA HIS A 52 8.43 4.29 -9.99
C HIS A 52 7.86 5.14 -11.13
N THR A 53 6.68 5.73 -10.93
CA THR A 53 6.02 6.55 -11.95
C THR A 53 5.69 7.95 -11.44
N THR A 54 6.14 8.28 -10.24
CA THR A 54 5.96 9.59 -9.61
C THR A 54 7.32 10.29 -9.56
N PRO A 55 7.64 11.20 -10.50
CA PRO A 55 8.97 11.81 -10.60
C PRO A 55 9.38 12.65 -9.38
N THR A 56 8.41 13.01 -8.54
CA THR A 56 8.65 13.72 -7.27
C THR A 56 8.91 12.79 -6.09
N SER A 57 8.86 11.47 -6.30
CA SER A 57 9.19 10.52 -5.23
C SER A 57 10.70 10.57 -4.95
N PRO A 58 11.11 10.65 -3.67
CA PRO A 58 12.52 10.61 -3.30
C PRO A 58 13.21 9.29 -3.64
N HIS A 59 12.44 8.22 -3.91
CA HIS A 59 12.95 6.86 -4.15
C HIS A 59 12.75 6.37 -5.59
N PHE A 60 12.41 7.28 -6.52
CA PHE A 60 12.12 6.94 -7.92
C PHE A 60 13.25 6.20 -8.64
N GLU A 61 14.51 6.39 -8.21
CA GLU A 61 15.70 5.73 -8.81
C GLU A 61 16.09 4.41 -8.13
N GLU A 62 15.42 4.02 -7.04
CA GLU A 62 15.76 2.80 -6.30
C GLU A 62 15.41 1.55 -7.13
N GLU A 63 16.25 0.52 -7.12
CA GLU A 63 16.03 -0.71 -7.90
C GLU A 63 15.05 -1.67 -7.18
N VAL A 64 13.86 -1.18 -6.86
CA VAL A 64 12.86 -1.88 -6.03
C VAL A 64 11.78 -2.55 -6.88
N GLY A 65 11.39 -3.78 -6.53
CA GLY A 65 10.19 -4.44 -7.04
C GLY A 65 10.46 -5.63 -7.95
N ILE A 66 9.36 -6.25 -8.41
CA ILE A 66 9.38 -7.50 -9.18
C ILE A 66 10.31 -7.45 -10.39
N PRO A 67 10.34 -6.37 -11.22
CA PRO A 67 11.24 -6.34 -12.38
C PRO A 67 12.72 -6.49 -12.01
N PHE A 68 13.17 -5.84 -10.95
CA PHE A 68 14.57 -5.90 -10.50
C PHE A 68 14.91 -7.21 -9.81
N ILE A 69 13.95 -7.81 -9.08
CA ILE A 69 14.12 -9.16 -8.54
C ILE A 69 14.33 -10.18 -9.65
N VAL A 70 13.54 -10.08 -10.71
CA VAL A 70 13.66 -10.98 -11.87
C VAL A 70 14.95 -10.72 -12.65
N HIS A 71 15.32 -9.45 -12.86
CA HIS A 71 16.51 -9.08 -13.61
C HIS A 71 17.81 -9.58 -12.97
N TYR A 72 17.99 -9.34 -11.67
CA TYR A 72 19.22 -9.73 -10.94
C TYR A 72 19.15 -11.13 -10.32
N GLY A 73 17.93 -11.66 -10.13
CA GLY A 73 17.65 -12.95 -9.51
C GLY A 73 17.62 -12.92 -7.97
N PRO A 74 16.89 -13.86 -7.31
CA PRO A 74 16.74 -13.86 -5.84
C PRO A 74 18.06 -13.92 -5.07
N ASN A 75 19.04 -14.69 -5.56
CA ASN A 75 20.34 -14.87 -4.91
C ASN A 75 21.13 -13.55 -4.82
N HIS A 76 20.96 -12.63 -5.77
CA HIS A 76 21.61 -11.32 -5.71
C HIS A 76 21.18 -10.56 -4.44
N TRP A 77 19.87 -10.44 -4.24
CA TRP A 77 19.28 -9.71 -3.12
C TRP A 77 19.59 -10.36 -1.77
N VAL A 78 19.47 -11.70 -1.69
CA VAL A 78 19.78 -12.45 -0.47
C VAL A 78 21.25 -12.30 -0.08
N ASN A 79 22.18 -12.37 -1.04
CA ASN A 79 23.61 -12.20 -0.76
C ASN A 79 23.96 -10.78 -0.30
N ARG A 80 23.34 -9.75 -0.89
CA ARG A 80 23.53 -8.36 -0.43
C ARG A 80 23.06 -8.19 1.02
N LEU A 81 21.87 -8.65 1.35
CA LEU A 81 21.36 -8.61 2.72
C LEU A 81 22.27 -9.38 3.69
N ALA A 82 22.72 -10.58 3.31
CA ALA A 82 23.63 -11.40 4.11
C ALA A 82 25.01 -10.73 4.34
N SER A 83 25.44 -9.87 3.41
CA SER A 83 26.67 -9.08 3.54
C SER A 83 26.53 -7.86 4.46
N GLY A 84 25.31 -7.59 4.97
CA GLY A 84 25.00 -6.46 5.83
C GLY A 84 24.58 -5.19 5.07
N ASP A 85 24.26 -5.31 3.79
CA ASP A 85 23.69 -4.21 3.02
C ASP A 85 22.24 -3.95 3.47
N MET A 86 21.96 -2.69 3.82
CA MET A 86 20.70 -2.24 4.40
C MET A 86 20.04 -1.13 3.57
N SER A 87 20.45 -0.97 2.31
CA SER A 87 19.79 -0.04 1.38
C SER A 87 18.33 -0.43 1.14
N VAL A 88 17.52 0.55 0.73
CA VAL A 88 16.06 0.41 0.56
C VAL A 88 15.72 -0.71 -0.42
N ASP A 89 16.36 -0.75 -1.60
CA ASP A 89 16.24 -1.82 -2.58
C ASP A 89 16.46 -3.22 -1.99
N VAL A 90 17.52 -3.41 -1.21
CA VAL A 90 17.86 -4.70 -0.57
C VAL A 90 16.80 -5.10 0.44
N LEU A 91 16.38 -4.16 1.30
CA LEU A 91 15.37 -4.44 2.31
C LEU A 91 14.03 -4.81 1.69
N VAL A 92 13.56 -4.01 0.73
CA VAL A 92 12.25 -4.20 0.11
C VAL A 92 12.24 -5.43 -0.77
N ASN A 93 13.27 -5.66 -1.59
CA ASN A 93 13.30 -6.83 -2.48
C ASN A 93 13.39 -8.15 -1.71
N ASN A 94 14.16 -8.20 -0.61
CA ASN A 94 14.15 -9.37 0.26
C ASN A 94 12.81 -9.56 0.98
N ALA A 95 12.14 -8.48 1.39
CA ALA A 95 10.80 -8.57 1.95
C ALA A 95 9.78 -9.10 0.93
N LEU A 96 9.81 -8.64 -0.32
CA LEU A 96 8.94 -9.13 -1.40
C LEU A 96 9.19 -10.62 -1.69
N LEU A 97 10.46 -11.05 -1.74
CA LEU A 97 10.81 -12.46 -1.88
C LEU A 97 10.17 -13.32 -0.78
N LEU A 98 10.12 -12.83 0.46
CA LEU A 98 9.49 -13.54 1.58
C LEU A 98 7.96 -13.50 1.53
N LEU A 99 7.35 -12.36 1.17
CA LEU A 99 5.90 -12.18 1.11
C LEU A 99 5.26 -13.03 -0.01
N PHE A 100 5.96 -13.17 -1.13
CA PHE A 100 5.47 -13.89 -2.31
C PHE A 100 6.15 -15.26 -2.52
N ALA A 101 6.89 -15.74 -1.53
CA ALA A 101 7.50 -17.07 -1.56
C ALA A 101 6.43 -18.17 -1.68
N GLU A 102 6.63 -19.09 -2.62
CA GLU A 102 5.84 -20.33 -2.71
C GLU A 102 6.19 -21.28 -1.57
N ALA A 103 7.46 -21.31 -1.16
CA ALA A 103 7.92 -22.14 -0.07
C ALA A 103 7.31 -21.71 1.27
N ASP A 104 6.92 -22.70 2.07
CA ASP A 104 6.56 -22.49 3.47
C ASP A 104 7.83 -22.23 4.29
N ILE A 105 8.10 -20.94 4.54
CA ILE A 105 9.27 -20.47 5.26
C ILE A 105 8.86 -20.08 6.68
N PRO A 106 9.43 -20.70 7.72
CA PRO A 106 9.12 -20.36 9.11
C PRO A 106 9.35 -18.87 9.41
N ASN A 107 8.38 -18.23 10.05
CA ASN A 107 8.42 -16.81 10.44
C ASN A 107 8.57 -15.81 9.28
N ARG A 108 8.29 -16.21 8.03
CA ARG A 108 8.45 -15.32 6.85
C ARG A 108 7.72 -13.99 7.00
N ASP A 109 6.49 -14.01 7.52
CA ASP A 109 5.68 -12.81 7.69
C ASP A 109 6.33 -11.80 8.65
N LYS A 110 6.97 -12.31 9.72
CA LYS A 110 7.67 -11.47 10.68
C LYS A 110 8.96 -10.92 10.07
N ALA A 111 9.73 -11.76 9.41
CA ALA A 111 10.97 -11.33 8.75
C ALA A 111 10.69 -10.28 7.65
N ALA A 112 9.67 -10.49 6.83
CA ALA A 112 9.25 -9.52 5.82
C ALA A 112 8.78 -8.20 6.45
N TYR A 113 8.00 -8.27 7.54
CA TYR A 113 7.60 -7.09 8.29
C TYR A 113 8.80 -6.33 8.86
N ASP A 114 9.76 -7.02 9.48
CA ASP A 114 10.95 -6.39 10.08
C ASP A 114 11.81 -5.69 9.00
N LEU A 115 11.93 -6.28 7.81
CA LEU A 115 12.61 -5.67 6.66
C LEU A 115 11.86 -4.43 6.14
N MET A 116 10.54 -4.53 5.97
CA MET A 116 9.71 -3.39 5.55
C MET A 116 9.71 -2.27 6.59
N LYS A 117 9.72 -2.60 7.90
CA LYS A 117 9.83 -1.60 8.97
C LYS A 117 11.13 -0.81 8.84
N LYS A 118 12.26 -1.48 8.57
CA LYS A 118 13.54 -0.81 8.33
C LYS A 118 13.54 0.07 7.07
N ALA A 119 12.85 -0.35 6.01
CA ALA A 119 12.71 0.48 4.81
C ALA A 119 11.82 1.72 5.07
N SER A 120 10.74 1.55 5.83
CA SER A 120 9.88 2.64 6.31
C SER A 120 10.65 3.63 7.19
N GLU A 121 11.51 3.15 8.10
CA GLU A 121 12.41 3.99 8.91
C GLU A 121 13.41 4.80 8.06
N GLN A 122 13.72 4.35 6.84
CA GLN A 122 14.51 5.08 5.84
C GLN A 122 13.67 6.00 4.94
N GLY A 123 12.37 6.12 5.22
CA GLY A 123 11.45 7.00 4.49
C GLY A 123 10.89 6.41 3.21
N TYR A 124 10.95 5.09 3.01
CA TYR A 124 10.34 4.44 1.85
C TYR A 124 8.82 4.35 2.00
N TRP A 125 8.09 5.24 1.35
CA TRP A 125 6.64 5.40 1.57
C TRP A 125 5.78 4.17 1.19
N PRO A 126 6.13 3.30 0.21
CA PRO A 126 5.39 2.05 0.02
C PRO A 126 5.53 1.09 1.20
N ALA A 127 6.68 1.11 1.88
CA ALA A 127 6.85 0.37 3.13
C ALA A 127 6.06 1.00 4.28
N ASP A 128 5.91 2.33 4.34
CA ASP A 128 5.01 2.99 5.30
C ASP A 128 3.58 2.43 5.20
N TYR A 129 3.05 2.33 3.96
CA TYR A 129 1.75 1.71 3.72
C TYR A 129 1.69 0.27 4.26
N PHE A 130 2.65 -0.58 3.87
CA PHE A 130 2.63 -1.99 4.24
C PHE A 130 2.72 -2.19 5.76
N VAL A 131 3.62 -1.47 6.43
CA VAL A 131 3.81 -1.56 7.89
C VAL A 131 2.55 -1.09 8.61
N ALA A 132 1.98 0.05 8.20
CA ALA A 132 0.76 0.59 8.78
C ALA A 132 -0.43 -0.35 8.61
N GLU A 133 -0.63 -0.87 7.40
CA GLU A 133 -1.72 -1.81 7.11
C GLU A 133 -1.54 -3.12 7.89
N THR A 134 -0.29 -3.59 8.06
CA THR A 134 0.01 -4.77 8.88
C THR A 134 -0.33 -4.53 10.36
N ASN A 135 0.06 -3.39 10.91
CA ASN A 135 -0.26 -3.03 12.29
C ASN A 135 -1.77 -2.89 12.49
N LEU A 136 -2.46 -2.26 11.54
CA LEU A 136 -3.91 -2.14 11.56
C LEU A 136 -4.58 -3.52 11.66
N LEU A 137 -4.26 -4.42 10.73
CA LEU A 137 -4.85 -5.76 10.67
C LEU A 137 -4.48 -6.65 11.86
N LYS A 138 -3.21 -6.63 12.30
CA LYS A 138 -2.72 -7.56 13.32
C LYS A 138 -2.85 -7.05 14.76
N GLN A 139 -3.04 -5.75 14.97
CA GLN A 139 -2.97 -5.17 16.32
C GLN A 139 -4.15 -4.27 16.65
N LEU A 140 -4.67 -3.52 15.69
CA LEU A 140 -5.63 -2.44 15.96
C LEU A 140 -7.07 -2.76 15.56
N VAL A 141 -7.28 -3.80 14.74
CA VAL A 141 -8.61 -4.34 14.37
C VAL A 141 -8.84 -5.74 14.95
N ASN A 142 -7.88 -6.28 15.72
CA ASN A 142 -8.06 -7.55 16.42
C ASN A 142 -9.00 -7.39 17.63
N GLY A 143 -10.32 -7.42 17.36
CA GLY A 143 -11.41 -7.23 18.30
C GLY A 143 -12.71 -6.78 17.59
N PRO A 144 -13.83 -6.59 18.31
CA PRO A 144 -15.08 -6.13 17.70
C PRO A 144 -15.07 -4.66 17.26
N ASP A 145 -14.10 -3.86 17.72
CA ASP A 145 -14.04 -2.42 17.51
C ASP A 145 -12.76 -2.01 16.76
N VAL A 146 -12.90 -1.07 15.81
CA VAL A 146 -11.75 -0.41 15.18
C VAL A 146 -11.13 0.56 16.20
N ALA A 147 -9.87 0.34 16.54
CA ALA A 147 -9.18 1.19 17.50
C ALA A 147 -9.00 2.62 16.95
N ILE A 148 -9.41 3.66 17.66
CA ILE A 148 -9.22 5.08 17.30
C ILE A 148 -8.03 5.66 18.09
N PRO A 149 -6.99 6.27 17.47
CA PRO A 149 -5.85 6.85 18.13
C PRO A 149 -6.31 7.72 19.27
N MET A 150 -5.69 7.47 20.43
CA MET A 150 -5.92 8.25 21.65
C MET A 150 -7.36 8.20 22.17
N ALA A 151 -8.20 7.29 21.67
CA ALA A 151 -9.43 6.97 22.38
C ALA A 151 -9.09 6.36 23.75
N PRO A 152 -9.91 6.59 24.78
CA PRO A 152 -9.69 6.03 26.12
C PRO A 152 -9.54 4.49 26.12
N SER A 153 -10.13 3.81 25.13
CA SER A 153 -9.98 2.35 24.95
C SER A 153 -8.56 1.94 24.53
N ILE A 154 -7.86 2.74 23.72
CA ILE A 154 -6.45 2.49 23.34
C ILE A 154 -5.50 2.82 24.50
N GLU A 155 -5.76 3.88 25.26
CA GLU A 155 -4.91 4.27 26.39
C GLU A 155 -4.79 3.15 27.43
N ASN A 156 -5.86 2.36 27.59
CA ASN A 156 -5.91 1.24 28.52
C ASN A 156 -5.40 -0.09 27.95
N SER A 157 -5.15 -0.19 26.63
CA SER A 157 -4.75 -1.43 25.96
C SER A 157 -3.24 -1.57 25.71
N GLY A 158 -2.45 -0.52 26.02
CA GLY A 158 -1.01 -0.49 25.71
C GLY A 158 -0.70 -0.33 24.21
N LEU A 159 -1.72 -0.19 23.35
CA LEU A 159 -1.56 -0.06 21.90
C LEU A 159 -1.36 1.38 21.42
N ARG A 160 -1.19 2.34 22.35
CA ARG A 160 -1.06 3.76 22.01
C ARG A 160 0.10 4.03 21.06
N GLU A 161 1.26 3.45 21.35
CA GLU A 161 2.46 3.61 20.52
C GLU A 161 2.23 3.04 19.12
N VAL A 162 1.70 1.82 19.03
CA VAL A 162 1.39 1.17 17.75
C VAL A 162 0.36 1.98 16.94
N ALA A 163 -0.68 2.50 17.58
CA ALA A 163 -1.69 3.33 16.92
C ALA A 163 -1.10 4.64 16.40
N GLN A 164 -0.20 5.27 17.17
CA GLN A 164 0.50 6.47 16.75
C GLN A 164 1.43 6.18 15.57
N GLU A 165 2.31 5.18 15.68
CA GLU A 165 3.21 4.76 14.60
C GLU A 165 2.44 4.44 13.31
N THR A 166 1.29 3.76 13.44
CA THR A 166 0.43 3.41 12.31
C THR A 166 -0.18 4.64 11.65
N MET A 167 -0.69 5.60 12.43
CA MET A 167 -1.23 6.85 11.90
C MET A 167 -0.13 7.70 11.25
N ASP A 168 1.06 7.76 11.85
CA ASP A 168 2.20 8.51 11.31
C ASP A 168 2.65 7.92 9.97
N ALA A 169 2.75 6.60 9.87
CA ALA A 169 3.09 5.92 8.63
C ALA A 169 2.02 6.13 7.55
N PHE A 170 0.73 5.99 7.88
CA PHE A 170 -0.34 6.32 6.94
C PHE A 170 -0.32 7.80 6.51
N SER A 171 0.02 8.71 7.41
CA SER A 171 0.10 10.14 7.10
C SER A 171 1.23 10.43 6.11
N ARG A 172 2.41 9.83 6.28
CA ARG A 172 3.54 9.99 5.33
C ARG A 172 3.20 9.51 3.92
N CYS A 173 2.58 8.34 3.77
CA CYS A 173 2.16 7.89 2.44
C CYS A 173 0.93 8.67 1.90
N ALA A 174 0.10 9.25 2.75
CA ALA A 174 -0.97 10.15 2.33
C ALA A 174 -0.44 11.49 1.79
N GLU A 175 0.64 12.03 2.38
CA GLU A 175 1.30 13.27 1.99
C GLU A 175 1.88 13.19 0.57
N VAL A 176 2.48 12.05 0.19
CA VAL A 176 2.96 11.82 -1.19
C VAL A 176 1.84 11.62 -2.22
N GLY A 177 0.58 11.59 -1.78
CA GLY A 177 -0.58 11.50 -2.66
C GLY A 177 -1.12 10.08 -2.87
N PHE A 178 -0.75 9.10 -2.04
CA PHE A 178 -1.28 7.74 -2.17
C PHE A 178 -2.71 7.66 -1.60
N ALA A 179 -3.69 7.39 -2.47
CA ALA A 179 -5.11 7.40 -2.12
C ALA A 179 -5.49 6.38 -1.03
N PRO A 180 -4.98 5.12 -1.03
CA PRO A 180 -5.25 4.15 0.03
C PRO A 180 -4.91 4.69 1.42
N CYS A 181 -3.76 5.36 1.57
CA CYS A 181 -3.37 5.98 2.82
C CYS A 181 -4.29 7.13 3.22
N ARG A 182 -4.69 7.99 2.26
CA ARG A 182 -5.66 9.07 2.53
C ARG A 182 -7.01 8.54 2.99
N TYR A 183 -7.51 7.46 2.39
CA TYR A 183 -8.73 6.81 2.87
C TYR A 183 -8.56 6.31 4.30
N ARG A 184 -7.46 5.59 4.60
CA ARG A 184 -7.18 5.11 5.95
C ARG A 184 -7.17 6.25 6.96
N VAL A 185 -6.40 7.32 6.74
CA VAL A 185 -6.37 8.50 7.61
C VAL A 185 -7.75 9.15 7.73
N GLY A 186 -8.43 9.37 6.61
CA GLY A 186 -9.71 10.06 6.57
C GLY A 186 -10.81 9.33 7.35
N PHE A 187 -10.98 8.02 7.14
CA PHE A 187 -11.92 7.20 7.91
C PHE A 187 -11.55 7.12 9.37
N TRP A 188 -10.25 7.08 9.66
CA TRP A 188 -9.79 7.02 11.03
C TRP A 188 -10.16 8.29 11.80
N LEU A 189 -9.86 9.45 11.24
CA LEU A 189 -10.14 10.75 11.86
C LEU A 189 -11.65 11.05 11.91
N SER A 190 -12.44 10.59 10.93
CA SER A 190 -13.89 10.85 10.90
C SER A 190 -14.68 10.09 11.98
N ASN A 191 -14.08 9.07 12.60
CA ASN A 191 -14.68 8.30 13.68
C ASN A 191 -14.69 9.03 15.04
N SER A 192 -13.92 10.11 15.21
CA SER A 192 -13.94 10.94 16.42
C SER A 192 -14.61 12.29 16.16
N ARG A 193 -15.41 12.76 17.13
CA ARG A 193 -16.04 14.10 17.06
C ARG A 193 -15.00 15.22 17.02
N GLN A 194 -13.86 15.04 17.67
CA GLN A 194 -12.82 16.07 17.77
C GLN A 194 -12.09 16.27 16.43
N THR A 195 -11.85 15.18 15.70
CA THR A 195 -11.09 15.18 14.43
C THR A 195 -11.97 15.03 13.20
N LEU A 196 -13.30 15.10 13.36
CA LEU A 196 -14.25 14.86 12.29
C LEU A 196 -14.00 15.75 11.07
N GLN A 197 -13.84 17.05 11.29
CA GLN A 197 -13.67 18.01 10.19
C GLN A 197 -12.41 17.70 9.37
N ASP A 198 -11.31 17.35 10.04
CA ASP A 198 -10.07 16.98 9.37
C ASP A 198 -10.22 15.67 8.61
N GLY A 199 -10.86 14.67 9.23
CA GLY A 199 -11.17 13.39 8.56
C GLY A 199 -11.99 13.56 7.30
N LEU A 200 -13.06 14.37 7.33
CA LEU A 200 -13.88 14.64 6.15
C LEU A 200 -13.10 15.38 5.05
N LYS A 201 -12.24 16.36 5.40
CA LYS A 201 -11.37 17.02 4.41
C LYS A 201 -10.39 16.04 3.76
N VAL A 202 -9.79 15.15 4.55
CA VAL A 202 -8.89 14.11 4.03
C VAL A 202 -9.65 13.14 3.12
N LEU A 203 -10.86 12.71 3.49
CA LEU A 203 -11.70 11.86 2.64
C LEU A 203 -12.07 12.56 1.33
N GLN A 204 -12.44 13.84 1.37
CA GLN A 204 -12.72 14.62 0.16
C GLN A 204 -11.48 14.66 -0.76
N SER A 205 -10.30 14.88 -0.19
CA SER A 205 -9.05 14.85 -0.95
C SER A 205 -8.69 13.45 -1.46
N ALA A 206 -9.02 12.39 -0.73
CA ALA A 206 -8.81 11.01 -1.16
C ALA A 206 -9.65 10.68 -2.42
N ILE A 207 -10.93 11.09 -2.42
CA ILE A 207 -11.82 10.93 -3.58
C ILE A 207 -11.27 11.69 -4.80
N ASP A 208 -10.83 12.94 -4.61
CA ASP A 208 -10.29 13.75 -5.71
C ASP A 208 -9.04 13.11 -6.34
N VAL A 209 -8.11 12.60 -5.52
CA VAL A 209 -6.95 11.87 -6.02
C VAL A 209 -7.36 10.58 -6.73
N ASN A 210 -8.27 9.81 -6.13
CA ASN A 210 -8.73 8.53 -6.67
C ASN A 210 -9.36 8.70 -8.07
N LEU A 211 -10.22 9.71 -8.24
CA LEU A 211 -10.91 9.96 -9.51
C LEU A 211 -10.00 10.52 -10.61
N LYS A 212 -8.87 11.13 -10.25
CA LYS A 212 -7.92 11.71 -11.21
C LYS A 212 -6.87 10.71 -11.71
N ASP A 213 -6.68 9.61 -10.99
CA ASP A 213 -5.61 8.65 -11.28
C ASP A 213 -6.20 7.29 -11.65
N THR A 214 -6.14 6.99 -12.96
CA THR A 214 -6.71 5.77 -13.54
C THR A 214 -6.09 4.49 -13.00
N ARG A 215 -4.92 4.56 -12.34
CA ARG A 215 -4.28 3.37 -11.72
C ARG A 215 -5.11 2.78 -10.58
N TYR A 216 -6.05 3.55 -10.01
CA TYR A 216 -6.96 3.12 -8.95
C TYR A 216 -8.34 2.66 -9.44
N GLU A 217 -8.63 2.78 -10.73
CA GLU A 217 -9.89 2.34 -11.32
C GLU A 217 -10.16 0.86 -10.96
N ASP A 218 -11.37 0.55 -10.50
CA ASP A 218 -11.83 -0.74 -10.01
C ASP A 218 -11.11 -1.31 -8.77
N LYS A 219 -10.05 -0.66 -8.26
CA LYS A 219 -9.27 -1.14 -7.10
C LYS A 219 -9.74 -0.55 -5.78
N LEU A 220 -10.20 0.70 -5.79
CA LEU A 220 -10.57 1.44 -4.57
C LEU A 220 -12.06 1.81 -4.51
N ASP A 221 -12.90 1.22 -5.37
CA ASP A 221 -14.32 1.53 -5.49
C ASP A 221 -15.08 1.42 -4.16
N GLY A 222 -14.79 0.38 -3.37
CA GLY A 222 -15.40 0.23 -2.05
C GLY A 222 -15.05 1.37 -1.09
N ALA A 223 -13.77 1.77 -1.06
CA ALA A 223 -13.31 2.89 -0.23
C ALA A 223 -13.84 4.23 -0.73
N LEU A 224 -13.91 4.42 -2.06
CA LEU A 224 -14.50 5.58 -2.72
C LEU A 224 -15.98 5.74 -2.33
N VAL A 225 -16.76 4.67 -2.45
CA VAL A 225 -18.19 4.67 -2.10
C VAL A 225 -18.40 4.95 -0.62
N ALA A 226 -17.63 4.30 0.27
CA ALA A 226 -17.72 4.53 1.71
C ALA A 226 -17.36 5.99 2.09
N ALA A 227 -16.35 6.58 1.44
CA ALA A 227 -15.94 7.95 1.68
C ALA A 227 -17.00 8.94 1.17
N ALA A 228 -17.57 8.68 0.00
CA ALA A 228 -18.66 9.48 -0.55
C ALA A 228 -19.90 9.42 0.37
N HIS A 229 -20.19 8.28 0.98
CA HIS A 229 -21.26 8.14 1.98
C HIS A 229 -21.01 8.99 3.23
N GLU A 230 -19.80 8.97 3.78
CA GLU A 230 -19.44 9.82 4.93
C GLU A 230 -19.59 11.30 4.60
N LEU A 231 -19.13 11.74 3.41
CA LEU A 231 -19.26 13.13 2.96
C LEU A 231 -20.71 13.54 2.68
N ALA A 232 -21.51 12.66 2.08
CA ALA A 232 -22.93 12.92 1.83
C ALA A 232 -23.76 12.99 3.11
N THR A 233 -23.30 12.33 4.18
CA THR A 233 -24.01 12.25 5.47
C THR A 233 -23.58 13.35 6.42
N ARG A 234 -22.28 13.68 6.45
CA ARG A 234 -21.67 14.55 7.49
C ARG A 234 -20.92 15.75 6.90
N GLY A 235 -20.97 15.94 5.58
CA GLY A 235 -20.27 17.00 4.85
C GLY A 235 -20.62 18.43 5.27
N GLU A 236 -21.80 18.66 5.82
CA GLU A 236 -22.19 19.97 6.38
C GLU A 236 -21.19 20.45 7.45
N ALA A 237 -20.56 19.52 8.19
CA ALA A 237 -19.57 19.84 9.21
C ALA A 237 -18.31 20.52 8.64
N ILE A 238 -18.03 20.37 7.34
CA ILE A 238 -16.95 21.06 6.62
C ILE A 238 -17.47 22.10 5.62
N GLY A 239 -18.77 22.44 5.71
CA GLY A 239 -19.39 23.48 4.88
C GLY A 239 -19.74 23.05 3.46
N LEU A 240 -19.93 21.75 3.19
CA LEU A 240 -20.41 21.31 1.88
C LEU A 240 -21.84 21.79 1.64
N ASP A 241 -22.08 22.33 0.45
CA ASP A 241 -23.41 22.72 0.00
C ASP A 241 -24.23 21.51 -0.52
N SER A 242 -25.52 21.75 -0.76
CA SER A 242 -26.45 20.72 -1.24
C SER A 242 -26.03 20.13 -2.59
N ASP A 243 -25.41 20.93 -3.45
CA ASP A 243 -25.03 20.52 -4.80
C ASP A 243 -23.84 19.55 -4.74
N THR A 244 -22.85 19.86 -3.90
CA THR A 244 -21.70 19.00 -3.64
C THR A 244 -22.11 17.70 -2.96
N VAL A 245 -23.03 17.76 -1.98
CA VAL A 245 -23.59 16.56 -1.35
C VAL A 245 -24.32 15.69 -2.38
N ASN A 246 -25.06 16.31 -3.31
CA ASN A 246 -25.74 15.58 -4.39
C ASN A 246 -24.76 14.95 -5.37
N GLN A 247 -23.61 15.57 -5.65
CA GLN A 247 -22.55 14.96 -6.45
C GLN A 247 -22.00 13.68 -5.79
N TYR A 248 -21.77 13.68 -4.47
CA TYR A 248 -21.36 12.45 -3.77
C TYR A 248 -22.43 11.37 -3.79
N ARG A 249 -23.72 11.73 -3.71
CA ARG A 249 -24.83 10.77 -3.87
C ARG A 249 -24.87 10.15 -5.26
N GLN A 250 -24.64 10.94 -6.31
CA GLN A 250 -24.55 10.44 -7.68
C GLN A 250 -23.35 9.50 -7.86
N LEU A 251 -22.22 9.83 -7.22
CA LEU A 251 -21.02 8.99 -7.24
C LEU A 251 -21.29 7.61 -6.61
N ILE A 252 -21.96 7.59 -5.44
CA ILE A 252 -22.40 6.34 -4.79
C ILE A 252 -23.27 5.50 -5.75
N ASP A 253 -24.26 6.12 -6.38
CA ASP A 253 -25.16 5.44 -7.32
C ASP A 253 -24.42 4.86 -8.53
N GLN A 254 -23.46 5.61 -9.08
CA GLN A 254 -22.66 5.19 -10.23
C GLN A 254 -21.86 3.93 -9.92
N TYR A 255 -21.12 3.94 -8.81
CA TYR A 255 -20.21 2.86 -8.44
C TYR A 255 -20.92 1.66 -7.79
N SER A 256 -22.07 1.86 -7.15
CA SER A 256 -22.90 0.74 -6.66
C SER A 256 -23.53 -0.05 -7.82
N ARG A 257 -23.85 0.63 -8.93
CA ARG A 257 -24.40 0.00 -10.15
C ARG A 257 -23.34 -0.71 -10.98
N SER A 258 -22.10 -0.22 -11.04
CA SER A 258 -21.01 -0.91 -11.73
C SER A 258 -20.66 -2.23 -11.04
N ALA A 259 -20.56 -2.22 -9.71
CA ALA A 259 -20.35 -3.43 -8.91
C ALA A 259 -21.45 -4.50 -9.12
N SER A 260 -22.71 -4.06 -9.26
CA SER A 260 -23.86 -4.94 -9.54
C SER A 260 -23.86 -5.53 -10.97
N ARG A 261 -23.15 -4.90 -11.92
CA ARG A 261 -23.01 -5.39 -13.29
C ARG A 261 -21.85 -6.36 -13.47
N LEU A 262 -20.84 -6.30 -12.61
CA LEU A 262 -19.69 -7.24 -12.61
C LEU A 262 -20.05 -8.60 -12.00
N LEU A 263 -21.17 -8.70 -11.28
CA LEU A 263 -21.68 -9.91 -10.63
C LEU A 263 -22.74 -10.67 -11.45
N ASN A 264 -23.11 -10.18 -12.64
CA ASN A 264 -24.05 -10.81 -13.57
C ASN A 264 -23.37 -11.12 -14.91
#